data_AF-A0A2S7QQS7-F1
#
_entry.id   AF-A0A2S7QQS7-F1
#
_cell.length_a   1.000
_cell.length_b   1.000
_cell.length_c   1.000
_cell.angle_alpha   90.00
_cell.angle_beta   90.00
_cell.angle_gamma   90.00
#
_symmetry.space_group_name_H-M   'P 1'
#
loop_
_entity.id
_entity.type
_entity.pdbx_description
1 polymer ?
#
loop_
_entity_poly.entity_id
_entity_poly.type
_entity_poly.pdbx_seq_one_letter_code
_entity_poly.pdbx_strand_id
1 'polypeptide(L)'
;MAFSHGACLASMFIIHSQPAETQRSPCPMFKCAIFLSGVRPTNVCLASAADGDIRWLDEAMDGVLIDIPTAHIYAANDPAIPGESAKLSELCAADKRVVFIHDQGHEVPKSKEAVLKAVHTIRRVIDRASVV
;
A
#
# COMPACT_ATOMS: atom_id res chain seq x y z
N MET A 1 2.83 4.19 8.35
CA MET A 1 3.63 2.97 8.07
C MET A 1 2.94 1.79 8.72
N ALA A 2 2.87 0.64 8.07
CA ALA A 2 2.22 -0.54 8.61
C ALA A 2 2.82 -1.86 8.08
N PHE A 3 2.62 -2.95 8.82
CA PHE A 3 3.15 -4.28 8.54
C PHE A 3 2.03 -5.32 8.42
N SER A 4 2.15 -6.28 7.48
CA SER A 4 1.23 -7.41 7.34
C SER A 4 -0.25 -6.98 7.25
N HIS A 5 -1.13 -7.51 8.09
CA HIS A 5 -2.55 -7.11 8.17
C HIS A 5 -2.74 -5.64 8.58
N GLY A 6 -1.79 -5.04 9.27
CA GLY A 6 -1.81 -3.60 9.53
C GLY A 6 -1.77 -2.78 8.25
N ALA A 7 -1.11 -3.29 7.19
CA ALA A 7 -1.12 -2.65 5.87
C ALA A 7 -2.49 -2.74 5.20
N CYS A 8 -3.20 -3.86 5.37
CA CYS A 8 -4.60 -4.00 4.94
C CYS A 8 -5.47 -2.94 5.63
N LEU A 9 -5.42 -2.83 6.96
CA LEU A 9 -6.19 -1.82 7.69
C LEU A 9 -5.81 -0.38 7.29
N ALA A 10 -4.52 -0.08 7.18
CA ALA A 10 -4.04 1.25 6.81
C ALA A 10 -4.46 1.64 5.39
N SER A 11 -4.38 0.71 4.42
CA SER A 11 -4.84 0.94 3.05
C SER A 11 -6.35 1.11 2.97
N MET A 12 -7.13 0.28 3.69
CA MET A 12 -8.57 0.46 3.83
C MET A 12 -8.92 1.84 4.38
N PHE A 13 -8.22 2.30 5.41
CA PHE A 13 -8.45 3.61 6.00
C PHE A 13 -8.09 4.75 5.04
N ILE A 14 -6.99 4.64 4.29
CA ILE A 14 -6.62 5.62 3.25
C ILE A 14 -7.71 5.71 2.19
N ILE A 15 -8.18 4.57 1.66
CA ILE A 15 -9.23 4.50 0.65
C ILE A 15 -10.54 5.10 1.17
N HIS A 16 -10.96 4.71 2.38
CA HIS A 16 -12.19 5.22 2.99
C HIS A 16 -12.14 6.72 3.31
N SER A 17 -10.95 7.24 3.63
CA SER A 17 -10.74 8.65 3.97
C SER A 17 -10.52 9.54 2.74
N GLN A 18 -10.60 8.98 1.52
CA GLN A 18 -10.57 9.80 0.32
C GLN A 18 -11.85 10.63 0.22
N PRO A 19 -11.74 11.91 -0.11
CA PRO A 19 -12.91 12.74 -0.23
C PRO A 19 -13.77 12.30 -1.41
N ALA A 20 -15.09 12.41 -1.26
CA ALA A 20 -15.99 12.25 -2.39
C ALA A 20 -15.62 13.24 -3.51
N GLU A 21 -15.72 12.79 -4.75
CA GLU A 21 -15.34 13.50 -6.00
C GLU A 21 -15.94 14.92 -6.11
N THR A 22 -16.98 15.23 -5.33
CA THR A 22 -17.66 16.53 -5.25
C THR A 22 -16.96 17.57 -4.35
N GLN A 23 -16.01 17.18 -3.49
CA GLN A 23 -15.26 18.12 -2.67
C GLN A 23 -14.03 18.63 -3.43
N ARG A 24 -14.07 19.91 -3.84
CA ARG A 24 -12.90 20.62 -4.39
C ARG A 24 -11.81 20.75 -3.32
N SER A 25 -10.68 20.11 -3.62
CA SER A 25 -9.37 20.18 -2.95
C SER A 25 -9.32 19.90 -1.44
N PRO A 26 -9.49 18.64 -1.01
CA PRO A 26 -9.06 18.23 0.31
C PRO A 26 -7.62 17.77 0.22
N CYS A 27 -6.74 18.39 1.00
CA CYS A 27 -5.40 17.86 1.20
C CYS A 27 -5.53 16.40 1.67
N PRO A 28 -4.85 15.43 1.03
CA PRO A 28 -4.95 14.04 1.45
C PRO A 28 -4.51 13.95 2.92
N MET A 29 -5.28 13.23 3.73
CA MET A 29 -5.01 13.07 5.17
C MET A 29 -3.58 12.57 5.42
N PHE A 30 -3.07 11.73 4.52
CA PHE A 30 -1.71 11.26 4.52
C PHE A 30 -1.00 11.70 3.25
N LYS A 31 0.22 12.24 3.38
CA LYS A 31 1.04 12.61 2.23
C LYS A 31 1.74 11.42 1.57
N CYS A 32 1.92 10.32 2.31
CA CYS A 32 2.49 9.08 1.79
C CYS A 32 2.15 7.89 2.70
N ALA A 33 2.31 6.67 2.18
CA ALA A 33 2.20 5.43 2.95
C ALA A 33 3.43 4.53 2.78
N ILE A 34 3.70 3.71 3.79
CA ILE A 34 4.80 2.73 3.79
C ILE A 34 4.21 1.40 4.24
N PHE A 35 4.31 0.38 3.39
CA PHE A 35 3.80 -0.96 3.61
C PHE A 35 4.95 -1.96 3.64
N LEU A 36 5.03 -2.72 4.72
CA LEU A 36 6.02 -3.75 4.95
C LEU A 36 5.30 -5.12 4.92
N SER A 37 5.64 -6.00 3.98
CA SER A 37 5.02 -7.31 3.79
C SER A 37 3.48 -7.25 3.92
N GLY A 38 2.86 -6.28 3.25
CA GLY A 38 1.45 -5.94 3.44
C GLY A 38 0.49 -6.88 2.74
N VAL A 39 -0.73 -7.02 3.30
CA VAL A 39 -1.85 -7.74 2.68
C VAL A 39 -2.78 -6.75 1.96
N ARG A 40 -3.35 -7.14 0.82
CA ARG A 40 -4.29 -6.28 0.08
C ARG A 40 -5.57 -6.03 0.88
N PRO A 41 -6.23 -4.88 0.73
CA PRO A 41 -7.48 -4.56 1.42
C PRO A 41 -8.67 -5.36 0.88
N THR A 42 -9.76 -5.38 1.63
CA THR A 42 -11.06 -5.89 1.17
C THR A 42 -11.97 -4.74 0.71
N ASN A 43 -13.02 -5.08 -0.05
CA ASN A 43 -14.02 -4.12 -0.51
C ASN A 43 -14.86 -3.48 0.61
N VAL A 44 -14.72 -3.93 1.86
CA VAL A 44 -15.43 -3.38 3.03
C VAL A 44 -15.17 -1.88 3.22
N CYS A 45 -14.03 -1.36 2.74
CA CYS A 45 -13.74 0.08 2.80
C CYS A 45 -14.45 0.91 1.71
N LEU A 46 -14.99 0.27 0.67
CA LEU A 46 -15.70 0.94 -0.41
C LEU A 46 -17.16 1.17 -0.02
N ALA A 47 -17.65 2.42 -0.17
CA ALA A 47 -19.05 2.77 0.09
C ALA A 47 -20.05 1.99 -0.78
N SER A 48 -19.59 1.41 -1.90
CA SER A 48 -20.38 0.59 -2.83
C SER A 48 -20.38 -0.91 -2.48
N ALA A 49 -19.87 -1.33 -1.30
CA ALA A 49 -20.04 -2.69 -0.83
C ALA A 49 -21.53 -2.96 -0.55
N ALA A 50 -22.26 -3.37 -1.59
CA ALA A 50 -23.64 -3.83 -1.47
C ALA A 50 -23.65 -5.07 -0.56
N ASP A 51 -24.63 -5.12 0.34
CA ASP A 51 -24.82 -6.16 1.35
C ASP A 51 -24.57 -7.58 0.79
N GLY A 52 -23.48 -8.22 1.24
CA GLY A 52 -23.34 -9.68 1.13
C GLY A 52 -21.91 -10.21 0.96
N ASP A 53 -21.15 -9.71 -0.01
CA ASP A 53 -19.92 -10.40 -0.43
C ASP A 53 -18.64 -9.62 -0.08
N ILE A 54 -17.95 -10.08 0.97
CA ILE A 54 -16.60 -9.63 1.30
C ILE A 54 -15.63 -10.28 0.33
N ARG A 55 -14.93 -9.45 -0.46
CA ARG A 55 -13.86 -9.89 -1.35
C ARG A 55 -12.62 -9.05 -1.19
N TRP A 56 -11.50 -9.62 -1.58
CA TRP A 56 -10.27 -8.85 -1.72
C TRP A 56 -10.35 -7.90 -2.92
N LEU A 57 -9.73 -6.73 -2.77
CA LEU A 57 -9.57 -5.76 -3.84
C LEU A 57 -8.42 -6.16 -4.77
N ASP A 58 -8.60 -5.93 -6.06
CA ASP A 58 -7.62 -6.23 -7.10
C ASP A 58 -7.62 -5.12 -8.17
N GLU A 59 -6.44 -4.72 -8.64
CA GLU A 59 -6.30 -3.67 -9.66
C GLU A 59 -7.11 -3.99 -10.93
N ALA A 60 -7.21 -5.26 -11.33
CA ALA A 60 -7.93 -5.66 -12.54
C ALA A 60 -9.43 -5.38 -12.45
N MET A 61 -10.02 -5.39 -11.25
CA MET A 61 -11.45 -5.16 -11.04
C MET A 61 -11.74 -3.76 -10.51
N ASP A 62 -10.90 -3.26 -9.61
CA ASP A 62 -11.14 -2.04 -8.84
C ASP A 62 -10.28 -0.85 -9.30
N GLY A 63 -9.28 -1.10 -10.14
CA GLY A 63 -8.32 -0.11 -10.60
C GLY A 63 -7.35 0.36 -9.52
N VAL A 64 -6.75 1.52 -9.74
CA VAL A 64 -5.87 2.20 -8.77
C VAL A 64 -6.73 2.95 -7.77
N LEU A 65 -6.61 2.60 -6.49
CA LEU A 65 -7.41 3.18 -5.40
C LEU A 65 -6.59 4.14 -4.53
N ILE A 66 -5.26 4.01 -4.50
CA ILE A 66 -4.38 4.83 -3.64
C ILE A 66 -3.49 5.70 -4.52
N ASP A 67 -3.78 7.02 -4.52
CA ASP A 67 -3.10 8.00 -5.37
C ASP A 67 -2.10 8.91 -4.61
N ILE A 68 -1.62 8.45 -3.45
CA ILE A 68 -0.52 9.10 -2.71
C ILE A 68 0.79 8.33 -2.94
N PRO A 69 1.97 8.96 -2.78
CA PRO A 69 3.25 8.25 -2.77
C PRO A 69 3.26 7.06 -1.80
N THR A 70 3.65 5.88 -2.28
CA THR A 70 3.73 4.65 -1.47
C THR A 70 5.06 3.93 -1.59
N ALA A 71 5.56 3.42 -0.45
CA ALA A 71 6.67 2.48 -0.40
C ALA A 71 6.13 1.07 -0.14
N HIS A 72 6.54 0.10 -0.95
CA HIS A 72 6.22 -1.32 -0.75
C HIS A 72 7.50 -2.10 -0.58
N ILE A 73 7.68 -2.70 0.60
CA ILE A 73 8.88 -3.45 0.97
C ILE A 73 8.42 -4.84 1.39
N TYR A 74 8.74 -5.86 0.61
CA TYR A 74 8.26 -7.22 0.86
C TYR A 74 9.18 -8.26 0.25
N ALA A 75 8.93 -9.54 0.57
CA ALA A 75 9.65 -10.64 -0.05
C ALA A 75 8.83 -11.29 -1.17
N ALA A 76 9.46 -11.57 -2.32
CA ALA A 76 8.79 -12.30 -3.40
C ALA A 76 8.54 -13.78 -3.03
N ASN A 77 9.32 -14.31 -2.10
CA ASN A 77 9.24 -15.67 -1.58
C ASN A 77 8.50 -15.76 -0.24
N ASP A 78 7.60 -14.82 0.07
CA ASP A 78 6.81 -14.85 1.30
C ASP A 78 5.81 -16.03 1.29
N PRO A 79 6.00 -17.07 2.11
CA PRO A 79 5.11 -18.22 2.14
C PRO A 79 3.85 -17.97 2.98
N ALA A 80 3.85 -16.94 3.84
CA ALA A 80 2.73 -16.65 4.74
C ALA A 80 1.61 -15.93 4.00
N ILE A 81 1.96 -15.05 3.05
CA ILE A 81 1.01 -14.27 2.26
C ILE A 81 1.38 -14.22 0.77
N PRO A 82 1.34 -15.36 0.06
CA PRO A 82 1.85 -15.47 -1.31
C PRO A 82 1.21 -14.46 -2.26
N GLY A 83 2.00 -13.54 -2.81
CA GLY A 83 1.56 -12.55 -3.80
C GLY A 83 0.74 -11.38 -3.25
N GLU A 84 0.35 -11.38 -1.98
CA GLU A 84 -0.53 -10.35 -1.40
C GLU A 84 0.11 -8.96 -1.38
N SER A 85 1.41 -8.87 -1.10
CA SER A 85 2.13 -7.59 -1.10
C SER A 85 2.30 -6.99 -2.50
N ALA A 86 2.42 -7.84 -3.51
CA ALA A 86 2.44 -7.40 -4.91
C ALA A 86 1.06 -6.83 -5.29
N LYS A 87 -0.01 -7.56 -4.96
CA LYS A 87 -1.40 -7.14 -5.18
C LYS A 87 -1.75 -5.82 -4.48
N LEU A 88 -1.29 -5.62 -3.24
CA LEU A 88 -1.42 -4.34 -2.56
C LEU A 88 -0.69 -3.21 -3.31
N SER A 89 0.46 -3.48 -3.92
CA SER A 89 1.21 -2.48 -4.68
C SER A 89 0.57 -2.10 -6.01
N GLU A 90 -0.16 -3.03 -6.63
CA GLU A 90 -0.93 -2.81 -7.87
C GLU A 90 -2.07 -1.82 -7.65
N LEU A 91 -2.72 -1.85 -6.48
CA LEU A 91 -3.77 -0.89 -6.09
C LEU A 91 -3.26 0.55 -5.87
N CYS A 92 -1.95 0.78 -5.90
CA CYS A 92 -1.31 2.09 -5.69
C CYS A 92 -0.79 2.66 -7.01
N ALA A 93 -0.89 3.99 -7.20
CA ALA A 93 -0.50 4.67 -8.43
C ALA A 93 0.95 4.33 -8.87
N ALA A 94 1.10 3.82 -10.10
CA ALA A 94 2.35 3.25 -10.58
C ALA A 94 3.51 4.26 -10.69
N ASP A 95 3.19 5.52 -11.01
CA ASP A 95 4.13 6.64 -11.08
C ASP A 95 4.58 7.13 -9.69
N LYS A 96 3.74 6.95 -8.68
CA LYS A 96 3.98 7.40 -7.29
C LYS A 96 4.55 6.32 -6.38
N ARG A 97 4.35 5.03 -6.69
CA ARG A 97 4.87 3.91 -5.88
C ARG A 97 6.37 3.65 -6.08
N VAL A 98 7.01 3.14 -5.03
CA VAL A 98 8.38 2.61 -5.06
C VAL A 98 8.38 1.24 -4.40
N VAL A 99 8.96 0.25 -5.07
CA VAL A 99 8.95 -1.15 -4.60
C VAL A 99 10.37 -1.62 -4.35
N PHE A 100 10.59 -2.26 -3.20
CA PHE A 100 11.80 -3.00 -2.88
C PHE A 100 11.44 -4.43 -2.50
N ILE A 101 11.98 -5.38 -3.27
CA ILE A 101 11.78 -6.81 -3.08
C ILE A 101 13.04 -7.41 -2.44
N HIS A 102 12.87 -8.15 -1.35
CA HIS A 102 13.94 -8.92 -0.70
C HIS A 102 13.61 -10.42 -0.64
N ASP A 103 14.49 -11.20 -0.01
CA ASP A 103 14.43 -12.66 0.09
C ASP A 103 14.22 -13.18 1.53
N GLN A 104 14.04 -12.28 2.50
CA GLN A 104 13.88 -12.58 3.93
C GLN A 104 12.47 -13.04 4.37
N GLY A 105 11.57 -13.41 3.44
CA GLY A 105 10.22 -13.90 3.78
C GLY A 105 9.28 -12.86 4.43
N HIS A 106 8.36 -13.32 5.28
CA HIS A 106 7.32 -12.49 5.93
C HIS A 106 7.86 -11.64 7.09
N GLU A 107 8.80 -10.75 6.80
CA GLU A 107 9.54 -10.03 7.83
C GLU A 107 9.81 -8.58 7.43
N VAL A 108 10.01 -7.74 8.44
CA VAL A 108 10.64 -6.43 8.24
C VAL A 108 12.13 -6.68 7.92
N PRO A 109 12.75 -5.99 6.94
CA PRO A 109 14.16 -6.19 6.60
C PRO A 109 15.10 -6.15 7.81
N LYS A 110 15.95 -7.18 7.97
CA LYS A 110 16.89 -7.31 9.10
C LYS A 110 18.35 -7.26 8.69
N SER A 111 18.69 -7.78 7.51
CA SER A 111 20.06 -7.71 6.99
C SER A 111 20.46 -6.25 6.75
N LYS A 112 21.71 -5.90 7.05
CA LYS A 112 22.23 -4.53 6.87
C LYS A 112 21.93 -3.99 5.48
N GLU A 113 22.16 -4.81 4.46
CA GLU A 113 21.91 -4.44 3.07
C GLU A 113 20.42 -4.17 2.80
N ALA A 114 19.53 -5.06 3.26
CA ALA A 114 18.10 -4.90 3.04
C ALA A 114 17.52 -3.72 3.82
N VAL A 115 18.01 -3.46 5.04
CA VAL A 115 17.65 -2.26 5.80
C VAL A 115 18.05 -1.00 5.04
N LEU A 116 19.27 -0.92 4.50
CA LEU A 116 19.70 0.24 3.71
C LEU A 116 18.82 0.45 2.47
N LYS A 117 18.50 -0.62 1.73
CA LYS A 117 17.60 -0.57 0.57
C LYS A 117 16.18 -0.14 0.97
N ALA A 118 15.65 -0.64 2.08
CA ALA A 118 14.35 -0.24 2.62
C ALA A 118 14.33 1.24 3.01
N VAL A 119 15.38 1.73 3.69
CA VAL A 119 15.51 3.15 4.05
C VAL A 119 15.58 4.03 2.79
N HIS A 120 16.36 3.66 1.77
CA HIS A 120 16.39 4.39 0.50
C HIS A 120 15.02 4.44 -0.18
N THR A 121 14.29 3.33 -0.16
CA THR A 121 12.92 3.23 -0.70
C THR A 121 11.98 4.18 0.01
N ILE A 122 12.02 4.19 1.35
CA ILE A 122 11.21 5.08 2.19
C ILE A 122 11.54 6.55 1.93
N ARG A 123 12.83 6.91 1.90
CA ARG A 123 13.28 8.28 1.63
C ARG A 123 12.76 8.80 0.29
N ARG A 124 12.87 8.00 -0.78
CA ARG A 124 12.36 8.37 -2.10
C ARG A 124 10.87 8.70 -2.10
N VAL A 125 10.08 7.97 -1.30
CA VAL A 125 8.63 8.20 -1.17
C VAL A 125 8.33 9.44 -0.34
N ILE A 126 9.07 9.68 0.73
CA ILE A 126 8.96 10.92 1.52
C ILE A 126 9.33 12.13 0.65
N ASP A 127 10.41 12.05 -0.12
CA ASP A 127 10.84 13.14 -1.02
C ASP A 127 9.75 13.43 -2.07
N ARG A 128 9.12 12.40 -2.64
CA ARG A 128 7.97 12.56 -3.56
C ARG A 128 6.80 13.28 -2.89
N ALA A 129 6.54 12.99 -1.63
CA ALA A 129 5.44 13.58 -0.86
C ALA A 129 5.71 15.04 -0.43
N SER A 130 6.97 15.48 -0.43
CA SER A 130 7.36 16.85 -0.11
C SER A 130 7.18 17.83 -1.28
N VAL A 131 6.97 17.34 -2.49
CA VAL A 131 6.80 18.15 -3.72
C VAL A 131 5.30 18.36 -4.05
N VAL A 132 4.40 17.77 -3.27
CA VAL A 132 2.93 17.85 -3.41
C VAL A 132 2.33 18.91 -2.50
#